data_AF-A0A323V630-F1
#
_entry.id   AF-A0A323V630-F1
#
_cell.length_a   1.000
_cell.length_b   1.000
_cell.length_c   1.000
_cell.angle_alpha   90.00
_cell.angle_beta   90.00
_cell.angle_gamma   90.00
#
_symmetry.space_group_name_H-M   'P 1'
#
loop_
_entity.id
_entity.type
_entity.pdbx_description
1 polymer ?
#
loop_
_entity_poly.entity_id
_entity_poly.type
_entity_poly.pdbx_seq_one_letter_code
_entity_poly.pdbx_strand_id
1 'polypeptide(L)' 'ALGGVAPDDVAACRAAGAYGVAVMGPVMRDPALVAAYLDALG' A
#
# COMPACT_ATOMS: atom_id res chain seq x y z
N ALA A 1 10.48 -6.13 3.17
CA ALA A 1 9.21 -5.75 2.54
C ALA A 1 8.09 -6.44 3.30
N LEU A 2 7.15 -5.69 3.86
CA LEU A 2 5.97 -6.26 4.53
C LEU A 2 5.08 -6.84 3.43
N GLY A 3 5.06 -8.17 3.30
CA GLY A 3 4.11 -8.84 2.41
C GLY A 3 2.71 -8.77 3.00
N GLY A 4 1.70 -8.51 2.16
CA GLY A 4 0.29 -8.63 2.55
C GLY A 4 -0.43 -7.33 2.94
N VAL A 5 0.21 -6.17 2.82
CA VAL A 5 -0.50 -4.88 2.96
C VAL A 5 -1.33 -4.64 1.71
N ALA A 6 -2.66 -4.54 1.85
CA ALA A 6 -3.60 -4.14 0.82
C ALA A 6 -3.85 -2.61 0.85
N PRO A 7 -4.48 -2.01 -0.18
CA PRO A 7 -4.80 -0.57 -0.16
C PRO A 7 -5.60 -0.14 1.07
N ASP A 8 -6.54 -0.97 1.52
CA ASP A 8 -7.39 -0.69 2.69
C ASP A 8 -6.61 -0.67 4.02
N ASP A 9 -5.42 -1.31 4.06
CA ASP A 9 -4.57 -1.33 5.25
C ASP A 9 -3.71 -0.06 5.39
N VAL A 10 -3.58 0.75 4.32
CA VAL A 10 -2.67 1.90 4.26
C VAL A 10 -3.01 2.94 5.33
N ALA A 11 -4.31 3.21 5.53
CA ALA A 11 -4.76 4.15 6.56
C ALA A 11 -4.38 3.69 7.97
N ALA A 12 -4.48 2.39 8.25
CA ALA A 12 -4.06 1.81 9.53
C ALA A 12 -2.53 1.88 9.70
N CYS A 13 -1.76 1.60 8.64
CA CYS A 13 -0.30 1.77 8.68
C CYS A 13 0.11 3.22 8.97
N ARG A 14 -0.56 4.21 8.35
CA ARG A 14 -0.35 5.64 8.62
C ARG A 14 -0.69 5.99 10.07
N ALA A 15 -1.84 5.52 10.56
CA ALA A 15 -2.26 5.74 11.95
C ALA A 15 -1.28 5.11 12.96
N ALA A 16 -0.61 4.02 12.60
CA ALA A 16 0.45 3.40 13.37
C ALA A 16 1.81 4.13 13.29
N GLY A 17 1.90 5.25 12.56
CA GLY A 17 3.09 6.08 12.44
C GLY A 17 3.98 5.78 11.23
N ALA A 18 3.54 4.95 10.29
CA ALA A 18 4.29 4.71 9.06
C ALA A 18 4.31 5.96 8.17
N TYR A 19 5.47 6.26 7.56
CA TYR A 19 5.56 7.28 6.52
C TYR A 19 4.93 6.83 5.19
N GLY A 20 4.94 5.53 4.91
CA GLY A 20 4.35 4.95 3.71
C GLY A 20 4.42 3.42 3.75
N VAL A 21 3.99 2.77 2.66
CA VAL A 21 3.97 1.31 2.51
C VAL A 21 4.84 0.88 1.33
N ALA A 22 5.49 -0.28 1.45
CA ALA A 22 6.30 -0.85 0.38
C ALA A 22 5.66 -2.17 -0.08
N VAL A 23 5.17 -2.19 -1.33
CA VAL A 23 4.43 -3.30 -1.91
C VAL A 23 5.12 -3.75 -3.21
N MET A 24 5.39 -5.05 -3.34
CA MET A 24 6.10 -5.60 -4.51
C MET A 24 5.25 -6.62 -5.27
N GLY A 25 4.86 -7.73 -4.62
CA GLY A 25 4.19 -8.85 -5.29
C GLY A 25 2.90 -8.49 -6.05
N PRO A 26 1.91 -7.82 -5.41
CA PRO A 26 0.66 -7.45 -6.07
C PRO A 26 0.88 -6.49 -7.25
N VAL A 27 1.73 -5.49 -7.08
CA VAL A 27 2.03 -4.46 -8.10
C VAL A 27 2.74 -5.05 -9.32
N MET A 28 3.59 -6.06 -9.14
CA MET A 28 4.23 -6.74 -10.27
C MET A 28 3.25 -7.57 -11.11
N ARG A 29 2.12 -8.00 -10.53
CA ARG A 29 1.09 -8.77 -11.25
C ARG A 29 0.02 -7.87 -11.86
N ASP A 30 -0.34 -6.80 -11.17
CA ASP A 30 -1.31 -5.81 -11.62
C ASP A 30 -0.80 -4.40 -11.31
N PRO A 31 -0.20 -3.70 -12.30
CA PRO A 31 0.29 -2.34 -12.12
C PRO A 31 -0.81 -1.31 -11.82
N ALA A 32 -2.09 -1.61 -12.17
CA ALA A 32 -3.19 -0.68 -11.91
C ALA A 32 -3.44 -0.48 -10.40
N LEU A 33 -3.04 -1.45 -9.57
CA LEU A 33 -3.12 -1.34 -8.10
C LEU A 33 -2.29 -0.18 -7.54
N VAL A 34 -1.27 0.31 -8.24
CA VAL A 34 -0.45 1.43 -7.76
C VAL A 34 -1.31 2.67 -7.50
N ALA A 35 -2.29 2.94 -8.38
CA ALA A 35 -3.20 4.08 -8.21
C ALA A 35 -4.00 3.99 -6.91
N ALA A 36 -4.50 2.79 -6.56
CA ALA A 36 -5.24 2.57 -5.32
C ALA A 36 -4.39 2.79 -4.06
N TYR A 37 -3.12 2.38 -4.08
CA TYR A 37 -2.19 2.67 -2.96
C TYR A 37 -1.87 4.16 -2.84
N LEU A 38 -1.74 4.88 -3.96
CA LEU A 38 -1.49 6.32 -3.95
C LEU A 38 -2.70 7.10 -3.41
N ASP A 39 -3.91 6.78 -3.87
CA ASP A 39 -5.15 7.37 -3.33
C ASP A 39 -5.27 7.13 -1.82
N ALA A 40 -4.92 5.93 -1.36
CA ALA A 40 -4.97 5.59 0.06
C ALA A 40 -3.87 6.27 0.91
N LEU A 41 -2.81 6.80 0.28
CA LEU A 41 -1.72 7.50 0.97
C LEU A 41 -2.00 8.99 1.20
N GLY A 42 -2.97 9.57 0.47
CA GLY A 42 -3.33 10.99 0.49
C GLY A 42 -2.51 11.85 -0.45
#